data_AF-A0A498KDB2-F1
#
_entry.id   AF-A0A498KDB2-F1
#
_cell.length_a   1.000
_cell.length_b   1.000
_cell.length_c   1.000
_cell.angle_alpha   90.00
_cell.angle_beta   90.00
_cell.angle_gamma   90.00
#
_symmetry.space_group_name_H-M   'P 1'
#
loop_
_entity.id
_entity.type
_entity.pdbx_description
1 polymer ?
#
loop_
_entity_poly.entity_id
_entity_poly.type
_entity_poly.pdbx_seq_one_letter_code
_entity_poly.pdbx_strand_id
1 'polypeptide(L)'
;MAVIITAFKDNTFEFTVRSPSVTWYLKKAAGIESGSSRPGHAVASTLSVRHVYEIAKVKQSDPYCQYMPLESICKSVIGTANSMGIKVVKELE
;
A
#
# COMPACT_ATOMS: atom_id res chain seq x y z
N MET A 1 -9.39 6.52 1.57
CA MET A 1 -8.43 7.46 0.96
C MET A 1 -7.84 8.32 2.06
N ALA A 2 -6.59 8.78 1.92
CA ALA A 2 -5.98 9.67 2.90
C ALA A 2 -6.08 11.11 2.40
N VAL A 3 -6.56 12.01 3.26
CA VAL A 3 -6.68 13.44 2.96
C VAL A 3 -5.87 14.18 4.00
N ILE A 4 -5.00 15.09 3.55
CA ILE A 4 -4.31 16.02 4.44
C ILE A 4 -4.97 17.37 4.29
N ILE A 5 -5.36 17.94 5.42
CA ILE A 5 -5.96 19.26 5.52
C ILE A 5 -4.97 20.16 6.25
N THR A 6 -4.54 21.22 5.59
CA THR A 6 -3.71 22.28 6.16
C THR A 6 -4.61 23.47 6.43
N ALA A 7 -4.77 23.84 7.71
CA ALA A 7 -5.56 25.00 8.12
C ALA A 7 -4.65 26.21 8.32
N PHE A 8 -5.01 27.34 7.73
CA PHE A 8 -4.27 28.61 7.84
C PHE A 8 -4.95 29.58 8.81
N LYS A 9 -4.22 30.61 9.25
CA LYS A 9 -4.70 31.60 10.23
C LYS A 9 -5.79 32.53 9.70
N ASP A 10 -5.90 32.64 8.38
CA ASP A 10 -6.89 33.45 7.67
C ASP A 10 -8.22 32.70 7.46
N ASN A 11 -8.43 31.59 8.18
CA ASN A 11 -9.57 30.67 8.03
C ASN A 11 -9.66 30.03 6.64
N THR A 12 -8.59 30.03 5.85
CA THR A 12 -8.51 29.24 4.63
C THR A 12 -8.00 27.82 4.92
N PHE A 13 -8.39 26.88 4.06
CA PHE A 13 -7.99 25.48 4.17
C PHE A 13 -7.51 25.00 2.81
N GLU A 14 -6.36 24.32 2.80
CA GLU A 14 -5.88 23.57 1.65
C GLU A 14 -6.03 22.09 1.95
N PHE A 15 -6.62 21.33 1.02
CA PHE A 15 -6.73 19.89 1.15
C PHE A 15 -6.02 19.20 -0.02
N THR A 16 -5.15 18.25 0.30
CA THR A 16 -4.50 17.39 -0.69
C THR A 16 -5.06 15.99 -0.55
N VAL A 17 -5.70 15.50 -1.63
CA VAL A 17 -6.18 14.12 -1.71
C VAL A 17 -5.02 13.24 -2.16
N ARG A 18 -4.68 12.24 -1.33
CA ARG A 18 -3.67 11.23 -1.65
C ARG A 18 -4.33 9.96 -2.15
N SER A 19 -3.58 9.14 -2.89
CA SER A 19 -4.07 7.82 -3.28
C SER A 19 -4.41 6.96 -2.05
N PRO A 20 -5.27 5.93 -2.23
CA PRO A 20 -5.58 4.96 -1.20
C PRO A 20 -4.34 4.37 -0.50
N SER A 21 -4.55 3.85 0.72
CA SER A 21 -3.48 3.21 1.47
C SER A 21 -3.02 1.92 0.79
N VAL A 22 -1.75 1.58 0.97
CA VAL A 22 -1.19 0.33 0.45
C VAL A 22 -1.94 -0.88 1.01
N THR A 23 -2.34 -0.83 2.28
CA THR A 23 -3.21 -1.83 2.92
C THR A 23 -4.50 -2.07 2.16
N TRP A 24 -5.14 -1.02 1.64
CA TRP A 24 -6.37 -1.14 0.87
C TRP A 24 -6.12 -1.82 -0.48
N TYR A 25 -5.05 -1.43 -1.18
CA TYR A 25 -4.66 -2.07 -2.43
C TYR A 25 -4.32 -3.55 -2.25
N LEU A 26 -3.55 -3.89 -1.20
CA LEU A 26 -3.21 -5.27 -0.89
C LEU A 26 -4.44 -6.12 -0.56
N LYS A 27 -5.39 -5.59 0.21
CA LYS A 27 -6.68 -6.25 0.49
C LYS A 27 -7.48 -6.51 -0.78
N LYS A 28 -7.55 -5.52 -1.68
CA LYS A 28 -8.24 -5.65 -2.96
C LYS A 28 -7.58 -6.66 -3.89
N ALA A 29 -6.25 -6.65 -3.99
CA ALA A 29 -5.50 -7.63 -4.78
C ALA A 29 -5.65 -9.05 -4.22
N ALA A 30 -5.73 -9.19 -2.89
CA ALA A 30 -5.86 -10.49 -2.23
C ALA A 30 -7.32 -10.98 -2.08
N GLY A 31 -8.31 -10.13 -2.39
CA GLY A 31 -9.73 -10.45 -2.20
C GLY A 31 -10.17 -10.61 -0.74
N ILE A 32 -9.44 -10.05 0.23
CA ILE A 32 -9.71 -10.19 1.66
C ILE A 32 -10.24 -8.88 2.28
N GLU A 33 -11.10 -8.99 3.29
CA GLU A 33 -11.61 -7.81 4.03
C GLU A 33 -10.70 -7.40 5.20
N SER A 34 -10.11 -8.38 5.89
CA SER A 34 -9.21 -8.20 7.03
C SER A 34 -7.87 -8.90 6.81
N GLY A 35 -6.80 -8.34 7.39
CA GLY A 35 -5.50 -9.02 7.44
C GLY A 35 -5.47 -10.14 8.48
N SER A 36 -4.30 -10.76 8.64
CA SER A 36 -4.09 -11.80 9.66
C SER A 36 -4.19 -11.23 11.07
N SER A 37 -4.91 -11.92 11.96
CA SER A 37 -4.93 -11.59 13.39
C SER A 37 -3.60 -11.87 14.09
N ARG A 38 -2.75 -12.72 13.50
CA ARG A 38 -1.40 -13.05 14.00
C ARG A 38 -0.40 -13.03 12.84
N PRO A 39 0.04 -11.85 12.38
CA PRO A 39 1.04 -11.72 11.34
C PRO A 39 2.30 -12.52 11.66
N GLY A 40 2.87 -13.23 10.69
CA GLY A 40 4.05 -14.09 10.86
C GLY A 40 3.76 -15.53 11.33
N HIS A 41 2.65 -15.77 12.04
CA HIS A 41 2.23 -17.12 12.43
C HIS A 41 1.11 -17.67 11.55
N ALA A 42 0.15 -16.83 11.19
CA ALA A 42 -0.95 -17.18 10.31
C ALA A 42 -0.88 -16.35 9.03
N VAL A 43 -0.87 -17.03 7.88
CA VAL A 43 -0.89 -16.39 6.57
C VAL A 43 -2.35 -16.14 6.18
N ALA A 44 -2.71 -14.88 5.91
CA ALA A 44 -4.06 -14.50 5.52
C ALA A 44 -4.32 -14.72 4.02
N SER A 45 -3.31 -14.46 3.19
CA SER A 45 -3.38 -14.65 1.73
C SER A 45 -1.99 -14.68 1.12
N THR A 46 -1.91 -15.11 -0.14
CA THR A 46 -0.72 -15.07 -0.98
C THR A 46 -0.92 -14.09 -2.13
N LEU A 47 0.11 -13.32 -2.45
CA LEU A 47 0.11 -12.40 -3.60
C LEU A 47 1.36 -12.62 -4.45
N SER A 48 1.21 -12.47 -5.76
CA SER A 48 2.36 -12.51 -6.67
C SER A 48 3.13 -11.19 -6.67
N VAL A 49 4.41 -11.24 -7.04
CA VAL A 49 5.26 -10.04 -7.22
C VAL A 49 4.68 -9.08 -8.27
N ARG A 50 3.89 -9.58 -9.24
CA ARG A 50 3.24 -8.74 -10.26
C ARG A 50 2.26 -7.74 -9.62
N HIS A 51 1.43 -8.19 -8.69
CA HIS A 51 0.50 -7.32 -7.97
C HIS A 51 1.24 -6.23 -7.17
N VAL A 52 2.35 -6.60 -6.52
CA VAL A 52 3.19 -5.64 -5.78
C VAL A 52 3.73 -4.55 -6.71
N TYR A 53 4.18 -4.94 -7.90
CA TYR A 53 4.71 -4.02 -8.89
C TYR A 53 3.65 -3.06 -9.45
N GLU A 54 2.45 -3.55 -9.72
CA GLU A 54 1.32 -2.72 -10.14
C GLU A 54 0.93 -1.70 -9.06
N ILE A 55 0.83 -2.14 -7.81
CA ILE A 55 0.55 -1.26 -6.66
C ILE A 55 1.66 -0.21 -6.52
N ALA A 56 2.93 -0.61 -6.67
CA ALA A 56 4.05 0.31 -6.59
C ALA A 56 4.02 1.37 -7.70
N LYS A 57 3.66 1.00 -8.95
CA LYS A 57 3.49 1.96 -10.05
C LYS A 57 2.39 2.97 -9.78
N VAL A 58 1.23 2.52 -9.31
CA VAL A 58 0.12 3.42 -8.95
C VAL A 58 0.51 4.32 -7.78
N LYS A 59 1.29 3.80 -6.82
CA LYS A 59 1.74 4.60 -5.67
C LYS A 59 2.83 5.61 -6.05
N GLN A 60 3.64 5.32 -7.07
CA GLN A 60 4.72 6.19 -7.52
C GLN A 60 4.19 7.54 -8.06
N SER A 61 2.97 7.61 -8.57
CA SER A 61 2.37 8.88 -8.96
C SER A 61 1.98 9.78 -7.77
N ASP A 62 2.05 9.29 -6.53
CA ASP A 62 1.84 10.14 -5.37
C ASP A 62 3.01 11.13 -5.20
N PRO A 63 2.74 12.39 -4.80
CA PRO A 63 3.76 13.41 -4.59
C PRO A 63 4.92 12.99 -3.66
N TYR A 64 4.64 12.08 -2.71
CA TYR A 64 5.64 11.58 -1.75
C TYR A 64 6.56 10.49 -2.34
N CYS A 65 6.09 9.74 -3.33
CA CYS A 65 6.79 8.59 -3.89
C CYS A 65 7.37 8.85 -5.28
N GLN A 66 7.05 9.99 -5.91
CA GLN A 66 7.44 10.34 -7.28
C GLN A 66 8.96 10.29 -7.53
N TYR A 67 9.76 10.66 -6.53
CA TYR A 67 11.23 10.69 -6.63
C TYR A 67 11.90 9.40 -6.17
N MET A 68 11.13 8.42 -5.68
CA MET A 68 11.69 7.15 -5.20
C MET A 68 11.84 6.15 -6.35
N PRO A 69 12.93 5.37 -6.38
CA PRO A 69 13.06 4.28 -7.32
C PRO A 69 11.98 3.23 -7.05
N LEU A 70 11.46 2.64 -8.12
CA LEU A 70 10.32 1.71 -8.05
C LEU A 70 10.63 0.50 -7.15
N GLU A 71 11.87 0.04 -7.12
CA GLU A 71 12.33 -1.04 -6.23
C GLU A 71 12.15 -0.70 -4.75
N SER A 72 12.42 0.54 -4.34
CA SER A 72 12.23 0.98 -2.96
C SER A 72 10.75 0.99 -2.58
N ILE A 73 9.89 1.44 -3.49
CA ILE A 73 8.44 1.42 -3.29
C ILE A 73 7.95 -0.03 -3.17
N CYS A 74 8.41 -0.92 -4.05
CA CYS A 74 8.11 -2.35 -3.97
C CYS A 74 8.54 -2.95 -2.62
N LYS A 75 9.75 -2.64 -2.13
CA LYS A 75 10.21 -3.10 -0.80
C LYS A 75 9.30 -2.60 0.32
N SER A 76 8.86 -1.35 0.29
CA SER A 76 7.91 -0.81 1.26
C SER A 76 6.55 -1.51 1.21
N VAL A 77 6.05 -1.82 0.00
CA VAL A 77 4.78 -2.55 -0.19
C VAL A 77 4.90 -3.98 0.34
N ILE A 78 6.02 -4.67 0.08
CA ILE A 78 6.29 -6.02 0.62
C ILE A 78 6.36 -5.99 2.15
N GLY A 79 7.03 -4.99 2.73
CA GLY A 79 7.05 -4.80 4.19
C GLY A 79 5.65 -4.65 4.78
N THR A 80 4.79 -3.89 4.09
CA THR A 80 3.39 -3.72 4.49
C THR A 80 2.61 -5.03 4.39
N ALA A 81 2.82 -5.80 3.32
CA ALA A 81 2.20 -7.12 3.14
C ALA A 81 2.59 -8.09 4.26
N ASN A 82 3.88 -8.13 4.63
CA ASN A 82 4.38 -8.97 5.72
C ASN A 82 3.73 -8.61 7.06
N SER A 83 3.62 -7.32 7.38
CA SER A 83 2.93 -6.85 8.60
C SER A 83 1.43 -7.17 8.63
N MET A 84 0.82 -7.42 7.47
CA MET A 84 -0.57 -7.88 7.36
C MET A 84 -0.71 -9.42 7.37
N GLY A 85 0.40 -10.16 7.38
CA GLY A 85 0.40 -11.61 7.23
C GLY A 85 0.08 -12.07 5.80
N ILE A 86 0.34 -11.24 4.79
CA ILE A 86 0.21 -11.59 3.37
C ILE A 86 1.59 -12.03 2.87
N LYS A 87 1.66 -13.24 2.31
CA LYS A 87 2.92 -13.81 1.81
C LYS A 87 3.10 -13.47 0.33
N VAL A 88 4.21 -12.84 -0.02
CA VAL A 88 4.55 -12.53 -1.41
C VAL A 88 5.34 -13.67 -2.04
N VAL A 89 4.88 -14.20 -3.16
CA VAL A 89 5.51 -15.30 -3.92
C VAL A 89 5.87 -14.85 -5.34
N LYS A 90 6.92 -15.43 -5.93
CA LYS A 90 7.35 -15.08 -7.30
C LYS A 90 6.30 -15.45 -8.35
N GLU A 91 5.73 -16.64 -8.22
CA GLU A 91 4.67 -17.16 -9.09
C GLU A 91 3.57 -17.78 -8.20
N LEU A 92 2.32 -17.60 -8.62
CA LEU A 92 1.17 -18.32 -8.05
C LEU A 92 0.94 -19.51 -9.00
N GLU A 93 0.91 -20.72 -8.45
CA GLU A 93 0.45 -21.92 -9.16
C GLU A 93 -1.06 -21.83 -9.45
#